data_AF-A0AAV1TXP9-F1
#
_entry.id   AF-A0AAV1TXP9-F1
#
_cell.length_a   1.000
_cell.length_b   1.000
_cell.length_c   1.000
_cell.angle_alpha   90.00
_cell.angle_beta   90.00
_cell.angle_gamma   90.00
#
_symmetry.space_group_name_H-M   'P 1'
#
loop_
_entity.id
_entity.type
_entity.pdbx_description
1 polymer ?
#
loop_
_entity_poly.entity_id
_entity_poly.type
_entity_poly.pdbx_seq_one_letter_code
_entity_poly.pdbx_strand_id
1 'polypeptide(L)'
;MRTASVSAPTLLLLLLSHWPSATCASDTHCVKWRATSNCDPHGQREPQHDAACSKRIPSDVSGFCECEDRRHVREVECNHYEFTCEEACAADSSADLSYPQGFEHVTCGSSIKVVHEPSRYRLHSHDIAYGSGSGQQSVTTHMARNDVNSYWIVKEGDGAAVCEAGKPIECGAIIRLEHLQTRRNLHSHTFKAPLSSQHLEVSAYGVAGEGDGLDSWVVECQENQQCSAEAQCDDDDGLWKRGALVRLRHQSTSHLLRTSVTARFDDSNCPHCPINGQQEVSASSMRDDETLWFAGEGIYVTE
;
A
#
# COMPACT_ATOMS: atom_id res chain seq x y z
N MET A 1 79.14 30.37 44.13
CA MET A 1 79.72 29.73 42.93
C MET A 1 79.25 28.29 42.84
N ARG A 2 78.27 28.00 41.97
CA ARG A 2 78.10 26.75 41.23
C ARG A 2 76.93 26.93 40.26
N THR A 3 77.12 26.37 39.08
CA THR A 3 76.49 26.62 37.78
C THR A 3 75.33 25.67 37.48
N ALA A 4 74.56 26.03 36.43
CA ALA A 4 73.55 25.26 35.68
C ALA A 4 72.18 25.08 36.38
N SER A 5 71.04 25.01 35.69
CA SER A 5 70.77 24.62 34.30
C SER A 5 69.56 25.38 33.69
N VAL A 6 69.50 25.33 32.36
CA VAL A 6 68.51 25.93 31.46
C VAL A 6 67.21 25.11 31.42
N SER A 7 66.05 25.77 31.34
CA SER A 7 64.88 25.26 30.61
C SER A 7 63.89 26.40 30.33
N ALA A 8 63.67 26.70 29.04
CA ALA A 8 62.64 27.60 28.58
C ALA A 8 61.32 26.83 28.42
N PRO A 9 60.17 27.33 28.88
CA PRO A 9 58.88 26.80 28.48
C PRO A 9 58.47 27.45 27.15
N THR A 10 58.26 26.61 26.15
CA THR A 10 57.77 26.94 24.81
C THR A 10 56.40 27.60 24.90
N LEU A 11 56.26 28.79 24.31
CA LEU A 11 54.99 29.49 24.15
C LEU A 11 54.14 28.74 23.11
N LEU A 12 53.22 27.89 23.54
CA LEU A 12 52.29 27.18 22.66
C LEU A 12 51.12 28.12 22.33
N LEU A 13 51.16 28.79 21.18
CA LEU A 13 50.01 29.51 20.64
C LEU A 13 48.88 28.52 20.34
N LEU A 14 47.72 28.76 20.94
CA LEU A 14 46.44 28.16 20.61
C LEU A 14 46.06 28.49 19.16
N LEU A 15 46.16 27.49 18.29
CA LEU A 15 45.41 27.46 17.04
C LEU A 15 44.25 26.47 17.22
N LEU A 16 43.10 26.99 17.66
CA LEU A 16 41.83 26.30 17.54
C LEU A 16 41.51 26.19 16.05
N SER A 17 41.96 25.10 15.42
CA SER A 17 41.48 24.69 14.11
C SER A 17 39.99 24.38 14.25
N HIS A 18 39.15 25.32 13.83
CA HIS A 18 37.73 25.11 13.64
C HIS A 18 37.59 24.10 12.51
N TRP A 19 37.42 22.83 12.87
CA TRP A 19 36.95 21.83 11.94
C TRP A 19 35.51 22.19 11.58
N PRO A 20 35.18 22.36 10.29
CA PRO A 20 33.79 22.39 9.91
C PRO A 20 33.21 21.02 10.27
N SER A 21 32.26 21.00 11.20
CA SER A 21 31.31 19.90 11.33
C SER A 21 30.63 19.75 9.98
N ALA A 22 31.05 18.76 9.20
CA ALA A 22 30.28 18.29 8.06
C ALA A 22 29.08 17.53 8.62
N THR A 23 28.02 18.26 8.97
CA THR A 23 26.67 17.70 8.99
C THR A 23 26.24 17.47 7.56
N CYS A 24 26.02 16.21 7.21
CA CYS A 24 24.80 15.70 6.59
C CYS A 24 25.05 14.22 6.25
N ALA A 25 24.59 13.32 7.12
CA ALA A 25 24.18 12.01 6.65
C ALA A 25 22.96 12.26 5.76
N SER A 26 23.15 12.19 4.45
CA SER A 26 22.03 12.03 3.51
C SER A 26 21.63 10.56 3.60
N ASP A 27 20.89 10.19 4.64
CA ASP A 27 20.15 8.93 4.64
C ASP A 27 19.04 9.09 3.61
N THR A 28 19.39 8.88 2.34
CA THR A 28 18.36 8.63 1.35
C THR A 28 17.73 7.31 1.75
N HIS A 29 16.54 7.39 2.34
CA HIS A 29 15.61 6.31 2.67
C HIS A 29 15.22 5.50 1.42
N CYS A 30 16.21 5.01 0.66
CA CYS A 30 16.10 4.30 -0.60
C CYS A 30 16.52 2.86 -0.38
N VAL A 31 15.67 1.92 -0.79
CA VAL A 31 15.95 0.49 -0.71
C VAL A 31 16.71 0.05 -1.96
N LYS A 32 16.11 0.20 -3.16
CA LYS A 32 16.73 -0.07 -4.49
C LYS A 32 15.76 0.24 -5.65
N TRP A 33 16.26 0.18 -6.88
CA TRP A 33 15.43 0.07 -8.09
C TRP A 33 14.88 -1.35 -8.26
N ARG A 34 13.57 -1.45 -8.54
CA ARG A 34 12.87 -2.69 -8.84
C ARG A 34 12.51 -2.72 -10.32
N ALA A 35 13.10 -3.65 -11.06
CA ALA A 35 12.83 -3.79 -12.49
C ALA A 35 11.56 -4.60 -12.75
N THR A 36 10.85 -4.24 -13.80
CA THR A 36 9.63 -4.90 -14.28
C THR A 36 9.68 -5.11 -15.80
N SER A 37 8.93 -6.09 -16.29
CA SER A 37 8.87 -6.44 -17.70
C SER A 37 7.81 -5.63 -18.48
N ASN A 38 7.86 -5.76 -19.82
CA ASN A 38 6.87 -5.23 -20.76
C ASN A 38 6.71 -3.70 -20.79
N CYS A 39 7.77 -2.96 -20.44
CA CYS A 39 7.72 -1.51 -20.37
C CYS A 39 6.62 -0.99 -19.44
N ASP A 40 6.23 -1.79 -18.45
CA ASP A 40 5.13 -1.53 -17.53
C ASP A 40 5.72 -1.49 -16.10
N PRO A 41 5.70 -0.35 -15.37
CA PRO A 41 6.22 -0.25 -14.01
C PRO A 41 5.53 -1.19 -13.01
N HIS A 42 4.39 -1.78 -13.37
CA HIS A 42 3.69 -2.77 -12.58
C HIS A 42 3.65 -4.16 -13.24
N GLY A 43 4.44 -4.34 -14.31
CA GLY A 43 4.63 -5.61 -14.97
C GLY A 43 5.29 -6.65 -14.06
N GLN A 44 5.52 -7.83 -14.62
CA GLN A 44 6.14 -8.92 -13.86
C GLN A 44 7.53 -8.48 -13.37
N ARG A 45 7.81 -8.73 -12.09
CA ARG A 45 9.10 -8.41 -11.47
C ARG A 45 10.24 -9.15 -12.17
N GLU A 46 11.34 -8.44 -12.40
CA GLU A 46 12.59 -8.98 -12.94
C GLU A 46 13.75 -8.80 -11.95
N PRO A 47 13.82 -9.59 -10.86
CA PRO A 47 14.78 -9.37 -9.77
C PRO A 47 16.25 -9.35 -10.21
N GLN A 48 16.57 -10.06 -11.29
CA GLN A 48 17.91 -10.09 -11.90
C GLN A 48 18.34 -8.74 -12.50
N HIS A 49 17.39 -7.83 -12.75
CA HIS A 49 17.61 -6.50 -13.32
C HIS A 49 17.42 -5.37 -12.29
N ASP A 50 17.13 -5.70 -11.02
CA ASP A 50 17.12 -4.73 -9.93
C ASP A 50 18.49 -4.01 -9.82
N ALA A 51 18.49 -2.76 -9.38
CA ALA A 51 19.68 -1.92 -9.36
C ALA A 51 19.85 -1.16 -8.04
N ALA A 52 21.09 -0.92 -7.62
CA ALA A 52 21.39 -0.13 -6.42
C ALA A 52 20.88 1.32 -6.57
N CYS A 53 20.59 1.97 -5.43
CA CYS A 53 19.99 3.32 -5.41
C CYS A 53 20.78 4.39 -6.18
N SER A 54 22.11 4.31 -6.16
CA SER A 54 23.01 5.24 -6.84
C SER A 54 23.23 4.93 -8.33
N LYS A 55 22.74 3.78 -8.82
CA LYS A 55 22.83 3.44 -10.25
C LYS A 55 21.86 4.32 -11.04
N ARG A 56 22.38 4.91 -12.12
CA ARG A 56 21.57 5.62 -13.10
C ARG A 56 20.72 4.62 -13.89
N ILE A 57 19.40 4.79 -13.81
CA ILE A 57 18.42 3.96 -14.50
C ILE A 57 18.32 4.45 -15.95
N PRO A 58 18.64 3.61 -16.94
CA PRO A 58 18.62 3.99 -18.35
C PRO A 58 17.19 4.17 -18.85
N SER A 59 16.99 4.89 -19.95
CA SER A 59 15.64 5.23 -20.43
C SER A 59 14.82 4.05 -20.94
N ASP A 60 15.45 2.93 -21.29
CA ASP A 60 14.84 1.80 -22.01
C ASP A 60 14.33 0.67 -21.10
N VAL A 61 14.28 0.90 -19.79
CA VAL A 61 13.76 -0.07 -18.82
C VAL A 61 12.50 0.45 -18.13
N SER A 62 11.71 -0.47 -17.57
CA SER A 62 10.56 -0.16 -16.73
C SER A 62 10.76 -0.64 -15.30
N GLY A 63 10.08 0.03 -14.38
CA GLY A 63 10.11 -0.32 -12.97
C GLY A 63 9.79 0.85 -12.05
N PHE A 64 10.23 0.74 -10.80
CA PHE A 64 10.02 1.76 -9.78
C PHE A 64 11.16 1.78 -8.76
N CYS A 65 11.31 2.90 -8.07
CA CYS A 65 12.19 2.99 -6.90
C CYS A 65 11.42 2.57 -5.65
N GLU A 66 11.95 1.57 -4.96
CA GLU A 66 11.51 1.22 -3.61
C GLU A 66 12.30 2.07 -2.62
N CYS A 67 11.58 2.82 -1.81
CA CYS A 67 12.07 3.59 -0.69
C CYS A 67 11.68 2.88 0.63
N GLU A 68 12.21 3.34 1.76
CA GLU A 68 11.79 2.81 3.06
C GLU A 68 10.28 2.99 3.29
N ASP A 69 9.74 2.24 4.26
CA ASP A 69 8.31 2.20 4.61
C ASP A 69 7.38 1.76 3.48
N ARG A 70 7.86 0.86 2.59
CA ARG A 70 7.08 0.28 1.47
C ARG A 70 6.56 1.36 0.50
N ARG A 71 7.28 2.47 0.38
CA ARG A 71 6.96 3.55 -0.57
C ARG A 71 7.57 3.25 -1.92
N HIS A 72 6.74 3.33 -2.97
CA HIS A 72 7.20 3.24 -4.35
C HIS A 72 7.09 4.61 -5.00
N VAL A 73 8.17 5.07 -5.61
CA VAL A 73 8.30 6.37 -6.28
C VAL A 73 8.93 6.18 -7.66
N ARG A 74 8.78 7.18 -8.54
CA ARG A 74 9.29 7.11 -9.93
C ARG A 74 8.94 5.79 -10.62
N GLU A 75 7.66 5.44 -10.57
CA GLU A 75 7.06 4.38 -11.40
C GLU A 75 7.16 4.85 -12.86
N VAL A 76 7.93 4.15 -13.69
CA VAL A 76 8.22 4.54 -15.08
C VAL A 76 8.08 3.38 -16.07
N GLU A 77 7.51 3.70 -17.23
CA GLU A 77 7.53 2.88 -18.44
C GLU A 77 8.84 3.11 -19.21
N CYS A 78 9.08 2.34 -20.27
CA CYS A 78 10.19 2.63 -21.18
C CYS A 78 10.06 4.03 -21.83
N ASN A 79 11.19 4.64 -22.18
CA ASN A 79 11.38 6.00 -22.70
C ASN A 79 11.24 7.13 -21.66
N HIS A 80 11.75 6.90 -20.46
CA HIS A 80 11.85 7.94 -19.42
C HIS A 80 13.22 8.66 -19.44
N TYR A 81 13.33 9.82 -18.80
CA TYR A 81 14.65 10.46 -18.58
C TYR A 81 15.46 9.65 -17.57
N GLU A 82 16.79 9.63 -17.68
CA GLU A 82 17.65 8.87 -16.76
C GLU A 82 17.74 9.50 -15.35
N PHE A 83 17.40 8.75 -14.30
CA PHE A 83 17.46 9.20 -12.90
C PHE A 83 18.17 8.18 -12.00
N THR A 84 18.40 8.52 -10.74
CA THR A 84 18.79 7.56 -9.69
C THR A 84 17.67 7.41 -8.67
N CYS A 85 17.56 6.24 -8.03
CA CYS A 85 16.56 6.06 -6.98
C CYS A 85 16.90 6.83 -5.70
N GLU A 86 18.18 7.10 -5.48
CA GLU A 86 18.65 8.00 -4.43
C GLU A 86 18.01 9.41 -4.58
N GLU A 87 18.13 10.01 -5.77
CA GLU A 87 17.51 11.31 -6.07
C GLU A 87 15.98 11.24 -6.02
N ALA A 88 15.40 10.14 -6.51
CA ALA A 88 13.95 9.94 -6.51
C ALA A 88 13.35 9.88 -5.10
N CYS A 89 13.92 9.03 -4.24
CA CYS A 89 13.47 8.87 -2.85
C CYS A 89 13.78 10.12 -2.02
N ALA A 90 14.86 10.85 -2.32
CA ALA A 90 15.18 12.12 -1.66
C ALA A 90 14.26 13.26 -2.10
N ALA A 91 13.92 13.37 -3.40
CA ALA A 91 13.00 14.39 -3.88
C ALA A 91 11.57 14.18 -3.37
N ASP A 92 11.20 12.92 -3.16
CA ASP A 92 9.93 12.51 -2.56
C ASP A 92 10.04 12.26 -1.04
N SER A 93 11.11 12.75 -0.39
CA SER A 93 11.28 12.72 1.08
C SER A 93 10.32 13.68 1.81
N SER A 94 9.33 14.22 1.11
CA SER A 94 8.36 15.21 1.62
C SER A 94 7.34 14.66 2.63
N ALA A 95 7.47 13.41 3.05
CA ALA A 95 6.69 12.85 4.14
C ALA A 95 7.61 12.00 5.03
N ASP A 96 8.24 12.65 6.00
CA ASP A 96 8.29 12.03 7.34
C ASP A 96 6.87 11.50 7.59
N LEU A 97 6.70 10.18 7.75
CA LEU A 97 5.38 9.52 7.87
C LEU A 97 4.69 9.88 9.21
N SER A 98 4.93 11.06 9.75
CA SER A 98 4.05 11.66 10.73
C SER A 98 2.78 12.07 10.02
N TYR A 99 1.76 11.22 10.06
CA TYR A 99 0.40 11.70 9.88
C TYR A 99 0.19 12.86 10.87
N PRO A 100 -0.52 13.93 10.47
CA PRO A 100 -0.90 14.96 11.44
C PRO A 100 -1.55 14.28 12.65
N GLN A 101 -1.23 14.76 13.85
CA GLN A 101 -1.74 14.18 15.08
C GLN A 101 -3.27 14.02 15.00
N GLY A 102 -3.77 12.81 15.25
CA GLY A 102 -5.19 12.45 15.14
C GLY A 102 -5.62 11.85 13.79
N PHE A 103 -4.70 11.67 12.84
CA PHE A 103 -4.94 11.04 11.54
C PHE A 103 -4.11 9.77 11.31
N GLU A 104 -3.65 9.12 12.37
CA GLU A 104 -2.81 7.92 12.33
C GLU A 104 -3.61 6.66 11.98
N HIS A 105 -4.93 6.70 12.21
CA HIS A 105 -5.82 5.54 12.12
C HIS A 105 -6.83 5.64 10.99
N VAL A 106 -7.24 4.48 10.48
CA VAL A 106 -8.44 4.35 9.67
C VAL A 106 -9.65 4.47 10.60
N THR A 107 -10.59 5.32 10.25
CA THR A 107 -11.77 5.62 11.07
C THR A 107 -13.06 5.34 10.29
N CYS A 108 -14.15 5.09 11.03
CA CYS A 108 -15.48 5.00 10.44
C CYS A 108 -15.84 6.28 9.68
N GLY A 109 -16.48 6.13 8.51
CA GLY A 109 -16.84 7.24 7.61
C GLY A 109 -15.70 7.75 6.73
N SER A 110 -14.46 7.32 6.96
CA SER A 110 -13.34 7.64 6.07
C SER A 110 -13.53 7.03 4.69
N SER A 111 -13.11 7.77 3.66
CA SER A 111 -13.06 7.28 2.27
C SER A 111 -11.62 6.92 1.92
N ILE A 112 -11.33 5.63 1.82
CA ILE A 112 -9.98 5.09 1.66
C ILE A 112 -9.80 4.42 0.31
N LYS A 113 -8.54 4.30 -0.14
CA LYS A 113 -8.13 3.35 -1.16
C LYS A 113 -7.43 2.18 -0.50
N VAL A 114 -7.95 0.98 -0.73
CA VAL A 114 -7.35 -0.26 -0.24
C VAL A 114 -6.35 -0.73 -1.30
N VAL A 115 -5.07 -0.71 -0.98
CA VAL A 115 -3.99 -0.98 -1.92
C VAL A 115 -3.44 -2.38 -1.67
N HIS A 116 -3.36 -3.20 -2.72
CA HIS A 116 -2.74 -4.52 -2.67
C HIS A 116 -1.22 -4.36 -2.52
N GLU A 117 -0.61 -5.04 -1.57
CA GLU A 117 0.80 -4.80 -1.25
C GLU A 117 1.75 -5.26 -2.36
N PRO A 118 1.69 -6.50 -2.87
CA PRO A 118 2.57 -6.95 -3.95
C PRO A 118 2.43 -6.16 -5.27
N SER A 119 1.20 -5.88 -5.72
CA SER A 119 0.95 -5.28 -7.05
C SER A 119 0.82 -3.76 -7.03
N ARG A 120 0.55 -3.17 -5.85
CA ARG A 120 0.25 -1.75 -5.65
C ARG A 120 -0.99 -1.23 -6.39
N TYR A 121 -1.81 -2.14 -6.90
CA TYR A 121 -3.10 -1.79 -7.49
C TYR A 121 -4.11 -1.53 -6.36
N ARG A 122 -5.08 -0.66 -6.65
CA ARG A 122 -6.12 -0.26 -5.70
C ARG A 122 -7.38 -1.06 -5.95
N LEU A 123 -8.02 -1.53 -4.89
CA LEU A 123 -9.36 -2.10 -4.95
C LEU A 123 -10.29 -1.14 -5.69
N HIS A 124 -11.03 -1.65 -6.67
CA HIS A 124 -11.72 -0.86 -7.66
C HIS A 124 -13.04 -1.53 -8.06
N SER A 125 -14.05 -0.73 -8.41
CA SER A 125 -15.28 -1.23 -9.02
C SER A 125 -15.81 -0.25 -10.07
N HIS A 126 -16.85 -0.60 -10.80
CA HIS A 126 -17.41 0.19 -11.91
C HIS A 126 -18.79 -0.36 -12.29
N ASP A 127 -19.51 0.31 -13.19
CA ASP A 127 -20.81 -0.16 -13.69
C ASP A 127 -20.71 -1.25 -14.78
N ILE A 128 -19.90 -2.27 -14.49
CA ILE A 128 -19.75 -3.48 -15.31
C ILE A 128 -20.05 -4.66 -14.40
N ALA A 129 -20.78 -5.64 -14.92
CA ALA A 129 -21.12 -6.87 -14.19
C ALA A 129 -20.29 -8.04 -14.73
N TYR A 130 -20.06 -9.04 -13.89
CA TYR A 130 -19.49 -10.30 -14.36
C TYR A 130 -20.42 -10.99 -15.37
N GLY A 131 -19.85 -11.55 -16.42
CA GLY A 131 -20.58 -12.42 -17.36
C GLY A 131 -20.73 -13.87 -16.89
N SER A 132 -20.11 -14.19 -15.75
CA SER A 132 -20.11 -15.50 -15.09
C SER A 132 -20.49 -15.35 -13.61
N GLY A 133 -20.44 -16.45 -12.85
CA GLY A 133 -20.67 -16.41 -11.41
C GLY A 133 -22.06 -15.91 -11.05
N SER A 134 -22.16 -14.92 -10.15
CA SER A 134 -23.46 -14.37 -9.75
C SER A 134 -24.07 -13.39 -10.76
N GLY A 135 -23.28 -12.88 -11.71
CA GLY A 135 -23.69 -11.78 -12.57
C GLY A 135 -23.80 -10.42 -11.85
N GLN A 136 -23.24 -10.30 -10.65
CA GLN A 136 -23.19 -9.03 -9.90
C GLN A 136 -22.12 -8.08 -10.46
N GLN A 137 -22.10 -6.84 -9.95
CA GLN A 137 -21.14 -5.82 -10.34
C GLN A 137 -19.70 -6.29 -10.02
N SER A 138 -18.80 -6.15 -10.98
CA SER A 138 -17.43 -6.63 -10.84
C SER A 138 -16.59 -5.78 -9.90
N VAL A 139 -15.67 -6.44 -9.21
CA VAL A 139 -14.65 -5.81 -8.37
C VAL A 139 -13.29 -6.29 -8.86
N THR A 140 -12.41 -5.33 -9.09
CA THR A 140 -11.09 -5.55 -9.66
C THR A 140 -10.05 -4.78 -8.84
N THR A 141 -8.79 -4.86 -9.24
CA THR A 141 -7.82 -3.84 -8.85
C THR A 141 -7.36 -3.03 -10.06
N HIS A 142 -7.15 -1.73 -9.84
CA HIS A 142 -6.79 -0.75 -10.85
C HIS A 142 -5.44 -0.08 -10.53
N MET A 143 -4.63 0.14 -11.54
CA MET A 143 -3.28 0.71 -11.39
C MET A 143 -3.30 2.21 -11.05
N ALA A 144 -4.20 2.98 -11.66
CA ALA A 144 -4.13 4.43 -11.60
C ALA A 144 -4.37 4.97 -10.18
N ARG A 145 -3.39 5.71 -9.66
CA ARG A 145 -3.43 6.26 -8.29
C ARG A 145 -4.55 7.27 -8.07
N ASN A 146 -4.93 8.00 -9.11
CA ASN A 146 -5.91 9.08 -9.06
C ASN A 146 -7.32 8.66 -9.51
N ASP A 147 -7.57 7.37 -9.73
CA ASP A 147 -8.89 6.91 -10.13
C ASP A 147 -9.93 7.09 -9.00
N VAL A 148 -11.09 7.63 -9.37
CA VAL A 148 -12.18 7.96 -8.44
C VAL A 148 -13.01 6.73 -8.04
N ASN A 149 -13.02 5.68 -8.85
CA ASN A 149 -13.69 4.42 -8.55
C ASN A 149 -12.84 3.46 -7.69
N SER A 150 -11.72 3.96 -7.17
CA SER A 150 -10.91 3.27 -6.16
C SER A 150 -11.21 3.71 -4.73
N TYR A 151 -12.20 4.59 -4.52
CA TYR A 151 -12.59 5.06 -3.19
C TYR A 151 -13.68 4.18 -2.57
N TRP A 152 -13.46 3.78 -1.33
CA TRP A 152 -14.36 2.96 -0.52
C TRP A 152 -14.60 3.64 0.83
N ILE A 153 -15.86 3.74 1.25
CA ILE A 153 -16.24 4.27 2.55
C ILE A 153 -16.21 3.13 3.58
N VAL A 154 -15.53 3.35 4.70
CA VAL A 154 -15.52 2.42 5.83
C VAL A 154 -16.78 2.59 6.67
N LYS A 155 -17.54 1.50 6.85
CA LYS A 155 -18.78 1.45 7.62
C LYS A 155 -18.76 0.31 8.62
N GLU A 156 -19.69 0.31 9.56
CA GLU A 156 -19.95 -0.80 10.47
C GLU A 156 -20.34 -2.10 9.71
N GLY A 157 -20.10 -3.24 10.36
CA GLY A 157 -20.61 -4.54 9.91
C GLY A 157 -22.12 -4.59 9.76
N ASP A 158 -22.62 -5.56 8.97
CA ASP A 158 -24.06 -5.75 8.79
C ASP A 158 -24.77 -6.04 10.13
N GLY A 159 -25.92 -5.39 10.34
CA GLY A 159 -26.69 -5.51 11.58
C GLY A 159 -26.07 -4.89 12.83
N ALA A 160 -24.87 -4.28 12.73
CA ALA A 160 -24.26 -3.55 13.84
C ALA A 160 -24.88 -2.16 14.02
N ALA A 161 -24.66 -1.55 15.19
CA ALA A 161 -24.99 -0.15 15.40
C ALA A 161 -24.14 0.73 14.46
N VAL A 162 -24.76 1.74 13.86
CA VAL A 162 -24.08 2.72 13.00
C VAL A 162 -22.88 3.28 13.75
N CYS A 163 -21.69 3.18 13.14
CA CYS A 163 -20.49 3.70 13.77
C CYS A 163 -20.42 5.23 13.66
N GLU A 164 -19.87 5.86 14.69
CA GLU A 164 -19.67 7.32 14.71
C GLU A 164 -18.53 7.69 13.75
N ALA A 165 -18.76 8.68 12.89
CA ALA A 165 -17.75 9.15 11.96
C ALA A 165 -16.54 9.71 12.72
N GLY A 166 -15.33 9.32 12.33
CA GLY A 166 -14.10 9.67 13.04
C GLY A 166 -13.66 8.66 14.09
N LYS A 167 -14.54 7.73 14.52
CA LYS A 167 -14.16 6.67 15.45
C LYS A 167 -13.11 5.73 14.83
N PRO A 168 -11.94 5.51 15.47
CA PRO A 168 -10.94 4.55 14.99
C PRO A 168 -11.47 3.12 14.89
N ILE A 169 -11.04 2.40 13.85
CA ILE A 169 -11.39 1.00 13.65
C ILE A 169 -10.40 0.12 14.41
N GLU A 170 -10.90 -0.74 15.28
CA GLU A 170 -10.10 -1.73 16.01
C GLU A 170 -9.68 -2.89 15.10
N CYS A 171 -8.49 -3.44 15.35
CA CYS A 171 -8.10 -4.72 14.78
C CYS A 171 -9.06 -5.82 15.26
N GLY A 172 -9.55 -6.65 14.34
CA GLY A 172 -10.60 -7.62 14.58
C GLY A 172 -12.03 -7.08 14.44
N ALA A 173 -12.20 -5.78 14.21
CA ALA A 173 -13.52 -5.20 13.95
C ALA A 173 -14.12 -5.75 12.65
N ILE A 174 -15.45 -5.86 12.65
CA ILE A 174 -16.25 -6.20 11.47
C ILE A 174 -16.71 -4.91 10.82
N ILE A 175 -16.37 -4.74 9.55
CA ILE A 175 -16.69 -3.55 8.75
C ILE A 175 -17.41 -3.93 7.46
N ARG A 176 -18.00 -2.93 6.81
CA ARG A 176 -18.36 -2.97 5.40
C ARG A 176 -17.55 -1.93 4.63
N LEU A 177 -17.25 -2.22 3.38
CA LEU A 177 -16.61 -1.27 2.47
C LEU A 177 -17.61 -0.91 1.37
N GLU A 178 -18.09 0.32 1.37
CA GLU A 178 -19.05 0.81 0.38
C GLU A 178 -18.31 1.55 -0.74
N HIS A 179 -18.43 1.08 -1.98
CA HIS A 179 -17.87 1.75 -3.16
C HIS A 179 -18.51 3.12 -3.34
N LEU A 180 -17.68 4.17 -3.36
CA LEU A 180 -18.15 5.56 -3.31
C LEU A 180 -19.06 5.90 -4.49
N GLN A 181 -18.68 5.49 -5.70
CA GLN A 181 -19.37 5.90 -6.92
C GLN A 181 -20.69 5.16 -7.15
N THR A 182 -20.72 3.84 -6.92
CA THR A 182 -21.89 2.99 -7.21
C THR A 182 -22.77 2.73 -5.99
N ARG A 183 -22.29 3.11 -4.79
CA ARG A 183 -22.99 2.92 -3.51
C ARG A 183 -23.34 1.45 -3.26
N ARG A 184 -22.44 0.56 -3.66
CA ARG A 184 -22.53 -0.90 -3.46
C ARG A 184 -21.48 -1.35 -2.46
N ASN A 185 -21.76 -2.40 -1.71
CA ASN A 185 -20.84 -2.95 -0.72
C ASN A 185 -19.93 -4.01 -1.34
N LEU A 186 -18.68 -4.07 -0.87
CA LEU A 186 -17.79 -5.19 -1.16
C LEU A 186 -18.39 -6.48 -0.59
N HIS A 187 -18.58 -7.46 -1.46
CA HIS A 187 -19.39 -8.64 -1.19
C HIS A 187 -18.65 -9.92 -1.58
N SER A 188 -18.87 -11.01 -0.86
CA SER A 188 -18.36 -12.33 -1.26
C SER A 188 -19.31 -13.45 -0.87
N HIS A 189 -19.28 -14.54 -1.63
CA HIS A 189 -20.31 -15.58 -1.59
C HIS A 189 -19.74 -16.88 -2.18
N THR A 190 -20.54 -17.94 -2.30
CA THR A 190 -20.05 -19.28 -2.68
C THR A 190 -19.92 -19.51 -4.20
N PHE A 191 -19.99 -18.45 -4.99
CA PHE A 191 -19.74 -18.52 -6.43
C PHE A 191 -18.23 -18.53 -6.70
N LYS A 192 -17.83 -19.11 -7.83
CA LYS A 192 -16.42 -19.19 -8.24
C LYS A 192 -15.96 -17.88 -8.86
N ALA A 193 -14.73 -17.46 -8.56
CA ALA A 193 -14.15 -16.29 -9.18
C ALA A 193 -13.99 -16.46 -10.72
N PRO A 194 -14.09 -15.39 -11.53
CA PRO A 194 -14.13 -15.48 -12.99
C PRO A 194 -12.91 -16.10 -13.67
N LEU A 195 -11.70 -15.82 -13.17
CA LEU A 195 -10.42 -16.34 -13.69
C LEU A 195 -9.88 -17.45 -12.78
N SER A 196 -9.95 -17.28 -11.47
CA SER A 196 -9.42 -18.23 -10.47
C SER A 196 -10.50 -19.13 -9.90
N SER A 197 -10.90 -20.17 -10.64
CA SER A 197 -12.03 -21.05 -10.29
C SER A 197 -11.95 -21.80 -8.95
N GLN A 198 -10.75 -21.85 -8.34
CA GLN A 198 -10.47 -22.40 -7.01
C GLN A 198 -10.71 -21.40 -5.86
N HIS A 199 -10.95 -20.13 -6.18
CA HIS A 199 -11.28 -19.06 -5.24
C HIS A 199 -12.77 -18.68 -5.34
N LEU A 200 -13.24 -17.93 -4.35
CA LEU A 200 -14.59 -17.38 -4.32
C LEU A 200 -14.66 -16.03 -5.02
N GLU A 201 -15.80 -15.77 -5.65
CA GLU A 201 -16.12 -14.48 -6.28
C GLU A 201 -16.17 -13.37 -5.23
N VAL A 202 -15.60 -12.22 -5.62
CA VAL A 202 -15.75 -10.96 -4.91
C VAL A 202 -16.40 -9.97 -5.87
N SER A 203 -17.47 -9.35 -5.43
CA SER A 203 -18.36 -8.51 -6.22
C SER A 203 -18.74 -7.24 -5.44
N ALA A 204 -19.43 -6.33 -6.12
CA ALA A 204 -20.08 -5.20 -5.48
C ALA A 204 -21.59 -5.45 -5.49
N TYR A 205 -22.20 -5.49 -4.31
CA TYR A 205 -23.60 -5.88 -4.11
C TYR A 205 -24.39 -4.80 -3.36
N GLY A 206 -25.71 -4.92 -3.37
CA GLY A 206 -26.59 -3.97 -2.68
C GLY A 206 -26.85 -2.70 -3.47
N VAL A 207 -27.53 -1.75 -2.84
CA VAL A 207 -27.95 -0.46 -3.41
C VAL A 207 -27.91 0.61 -2.33
N ALA A 208 -27.35 1.78 -2.63
CA ALA A 208 -27.30 2.93 -1.71
C ALA A 208 -26.60 2.65 -0.37
N GLY A 209 -25.70 1.64 -0.33
CA GLY A 209 -24.99 1.20 0.87
C GLY A 209 -25.74 0.16 1.71
N GLU A 210 -26.95 -0.23 1.29
CA GLU A 210 -27.73 -1.32 1.87
C GLU A 210 -27.40 -2.63 1.17
N GLY A 211 -27.20 -3.70 1.93
CA GLY A 211 -26.95 -5.04 1.41
C GLY A 211 -27.28 -6.11 2.46
N ASP A 212 -26.39 -7.06 2.70
CA ASP A 212 -26.66 -8.17 3.62
C ASP A 212 -25.42 -8.64 4.40
N GLY A 213 -25.57 -9.71 5.19
CA GLY A 213 -24.51 -10.26 6.04
C GLY A 213 -23.26 -10.75 5.29
N LEU A 214 -23.32 -10.90 3.96
CA LEU A 214 -22.20 -11.27 3.10
C LEU A 214 -21.40 -10.04 2.62
N ASP A 215 -21.73 -8.85 3.12
CA ASP A 215 -20.96 -7.62 2.92
C ASP A 215 -19.92 -7.39 4.04
N SER A 216 -19.90 -8.25 5.05
CA SER A 216 -19.14 -8.03 6.28
C SER A 216 -17.74 -8.65 6.22
N TRP A 217 -16.73 -7.83 6.56
CA TRP A 217 -15.31 -8.20 6.53
C TRP A 217 -14.64 -7.90 7.87
N VAL A 218 -13.84 -8.85 8.36
CA VAL A 218 -13.03 -8.70 9.56
C VAL A 218 -11.68 -8.09 9.17
N VAL A 219 -11.28 -7.01 9.83
CA VAL A 219 -9.96 -6.37 9.66
C VAL A 219 -8.91 -7.12 10.47
N GLU A 220 -7.94 -7.75 9.81
CA GLU A 220 -6.87 -8.50 10.47
C GLU A 220 -5.52 -7.80 10.32
N CYS A 221 -5.17 -6.99 11.30
CA CYS A 221 -3.90 -6.27 11.35
C CYS A 221 -2.69 -7.22 11.41
N GLN A 222 -1.59 -6.81 10.79
CA GLN A 222 -0.33 -7.57 10.76
C GLN A 222 0.67 -6.98 11.76
N GLU A 223 0.54 -7.32 13.04
CA GLU A 223 1.34 -6.78 14.15
C GLU A 223 2.87 -6.89 13.90
N ASN A 224 3.35 -8.01 13.36
CA ASN A 224 4.78 -8.31 13.24
C ASN A 224 5.52 -7.69 12.04
N GLN A 225 4.82 -7.00 11.13
CA GLN A 225 5.43 -6.37 9.93
C GLN A 225 5.37 -4.84 9.97
N GLN A 226 5.05 -4.28 11.13
CA GLN A 226 4.86 -2.85 11.34
C GLN A 226 6.08 -2.16 11.99
N CYS A 227 7.07 -2.91 12.49
CA CYS A 227 8.29 -2.36 13.08
C CYS A 227 9.51 -2.60 12.17
N SER A 228 10.18 -1.53 11.73
CA SER A 228 11.41 -1.57 10.92
C SER A 228 12.72 -1.57 11.74
N ALA A 229 12.66 -1.57 13.08
CA ALA A 229 13.84 -1.69 13.94
C ALA A 229 13.50 -2.35 15.28
N GLU A 230 14.38 -3.25 15.76
CA GLU A 230 14.23 -4.10 16.96
C GLU A 230 14.10 -3.34 18.31
N ALA A 231 13.89 -2.02 18.32
CA ALA A 231 13.95 -1.21 19.53
C ALA A 231 12.73 -0.32 19.83
N GLN A 232 11.66 -0.33 19.02
CA GLN A 232 10.48 0.48 19.31
C GLN A 232 9.20 -0.12 18.72
N CYS A 233 8.59 -1.07 19.45
CA CYS A 233 7.23 -1.55 19.19
C CYS A 233 6.33 -1.24 20.40
N ASP A 234 6.42 -0.01 20.94
CA ASP A 234 5.64 0.42 22.11
C ASP A 234 4.23 0.93 21.75
N ASP A 235 3.87 0.97 20.46
CA ASP A 235 2.65 1.60 19.97
C ASP A 235 1.57 0.60 19.49
N ASP A 236 1.50 -0.65 19.95
CA ASP A 236 0.37 -1.52 19.58
C ASP A 236 -0.89 -1.16 20.38
N ASP A 237 -1.61 -0.15 19.89
CA ASP A 237 -2.91 0.28 20.41
C ASP A 237 -4.08 -0.61 19.94
N GLY A 238 -3.80 -1.66 19.16
CA GLY A 238 -4.80 -2.56 18.61
C GLY A 238 -5.73 -1.89 17.59
N LEU A 239 -5.34 -0.74 17.02
CA LEU A 239 -6.12 -0.01 16.02
C LEU A 239 -5.59 -0.22 14.61
N TRP A 240 -6.48 -0.09 13.62
CA TRP A 240 -6.12 -0.15 12.21
C TRP A 240 -5.38 1.13 11.80
N LYS A 241 -4.06 1.08 11.90
CA LYS A 241 -3.15 2.15 11.48
C LYS A 241 -3.13 2.35 9.97
N ARG A 242 -2.99 3.60 9.55
CA ARG A 242 -2.81 3.96 8.15
C ARG A 242 -1.46 3.50 7.63
N GLY A 243 -1.45 2.95 6.43
CA GLY A 243 -0.25 2.38 5.81
C GLY A 243 0.21 1.05 6.44
N ALA A 244 -0.39 0.62 7.55
CA ALA A 244 -0.13 -0.69 8.13
C ALA A 244 -0.78 -1.79 7.28
N LEU A 245 -0.09 -2.94 7.22
CA LEU A 245 -0.57 -4.10 6.50
C LEU A 245 -1.72 -4.76 7.28
N VAL A 246 -2.76 -5.10 6.53
CA VAL A 246 -3.94 -5.82 7.01
C VAL A 246 -4.30 -6.93 6.03
N ARG A 247 -5.13 -7.85 6.50
CA ARG A 247 -5.93 -8.72 5.64
C ARG A 247 -7.40 -8.46 5.92
N LEU A 248 -8.23 -8.59 4.89
CA LEU A 248 -9.68 -8.47 5.02
C LEU A 248 -10.27 -9.87 4.90
N ARG A 249 -10.75 -10.45 6.00
CA ARG A 249 -11.38 -11.77 6.00
C ARG A 249 -12.89 -11.63 5.89
N HIS A 250 -13.47 -12.19 4.85
CA HIS A 250 -14.92 -12.24 4.70
C HIS A 250 -15.54 -13.02 5.88
N GLN A 251 -16.51 -12.42 6.57
CA GLN A 251 -17.03 -12.95 7.83
C GLN A 251 -17.68 -14.33 7.66
N SER A 252 -18.54 -14.50 6.66
CA SER A 252 -19.33 -15.73 6.50
C SER A 252 -18.56 -16.89 5.89
N THR A 253 -17.63 -16.62 4.96
CA THR A 253 -16.86 -17.68 4.28
C THR A 253 -15.48 -17.90 4.91
N SER A 254 -15.02 -17.01 5.79
CA SER A 254 -13.67 -17.01 6.36
C SER A 254 -12.53 -16.95 5.32
N HIS A 255 -12.83 -16.58 4.07
CA HIS A 255 -11.82 -16.40 3.02
C HIS A 255 -11.27 -14.97 3.06
N LEU A 256 -10.00 -14.81 2.68
CA LEU A 256 -9.26 -13.55 2.66
C LEU A 256 -9.38 -12.89 1.29
N LEU A 257 -9.60 -11.58 1.27
CA LEU A 257 -9.54 -10.77 0.06
C LEU A 257 -8.15 -10.90 -0.59
N ARG A 258 -8.14 -11.24 -1.88
CA ARG A 258 -6.95 -11.60 -2.64
C ARG A 258 -6.99 -10.96 -4.02
N THR A 259 -5.84 -10.57 -4.54
CA THR A 259 -5.64 -10.39 -5.98
C THR A 259 -4.33 -11.06 -6.40
N SER A 260 -3.99 -11.06 -7.69
CA SER A 260 -2.72 -11.60 -8.18
C SER A 260 -2.30 -10.86 -9.44
N VAL A 261 -1.01 -10.54 -9.54
CA VAL A 261 -0.42 -9.95 -10.75
C VAL A 261 -0.59 -10.83 -12.00
N THR A 262 -0.78 -12.14 -11.82
CA THR A 262 -0.98 -13.10 -12.91
C THR A 262 -2.45 -13.30 -13.29
N ALA A 263 -3.39 -12.94 -12.40
CA ALA A 263 -4.82 -13.07 -12.66
C ALA A 263 -5.35 -11.75 -13.24
N ARG A 264 -4.99 -11.44 -14.49
CA ARG A 264 -5.31 -10.17 -15.15
C ARG A 264 -6.32 -10.38 -16.26
N PHE A 265 -7.30 -9.49 -16.37
CA PHE A 265 -8.20 -9.44 -17.52
C PHE A 265 -7.42 -8.92 -18.73
N ASP A 266 -7.46 -9.67 -19.83
CA ASP A 266 -6.82 -9.30 -21.09
C ASP A 266 -7.62 -9.85 -22.28
N ASP A 267 -7.20 -9.55 -23.50
CA ASP A 267 -7.94 -9.97 -24.70
C ASP A 267 -7.98 -11.51 -24.90
N SER A 268 -7.17 -12.28 -24.17
CA SER A 268 -7.18 -13.75 -24.23
C SER A 268 -8.32 -14.36 -23.41
N ASN A 269 -8.66 -13.76 -22.26
CA ASN A 269 -9.70 -14.25 -21.36
C ASN A 269 -10.98 -13.41 -21.39
N CYS A 270 -10.89 -12.15 -21.79
CA CYS A 270 -12.01 -11.25 -21.99
C CYS A 270 -11.80 -10.41 -23.27
N PRO A 271 -12.12 -10.96 -24.45
CA PRO A 271 -11.98 -10.24 -25.71
C PRO A 271 -12.86 -8.98 -25.72
N HIS A 272 -12.27 -7.81 -26.02
CA HIS A 272 -12.96 -6.51 -26.02
C HIS A 272 -13.55 -6.11 -24.65
N CYS A 273 -12.93 -6.58 -23.55
CA CYS A 273 -13.33 -6.20 -22.20
C CYS A 273 -13.06 -4.72 -21.93
N PRO A 274 -14.01 -3.97 -21.34
CA PRO A 274 -13.73 -2.62 -20.87
C PRO A 274 -12.76 -2.56 -19.67
N ILE A 275 -12.41 -3.71 -19.10
CA ILE A 275 -11.57 -3.84 -17.89
C ILE A 275 -10.22 -4.51 -18.20
N ASN A 276 -9.81 -4.53 -19.48
CA ASN A 276 -8.51 -5.05 -19.90
C ASN A 276 -7.37 -4.34 -19.13
N GLY A 277 -6.43 -5.10 -18.60
CA GLY A 277 -5.31 -4.64 -17.77
C GLY A 277 -5.61 -4.63 -16.26
N GLN A 278 -6.86 -4.76 -15.84
CA GLN A 278 -7.23 -4.83 -14.42
C GLN A 278 -7.01 -6.25 -13.87
N GLN A 279 -6.70 -6.38 -12.58
CA GLN A 279 -6.50 -7.69 -11.95
C GLN A 279 -7.80 -8.16 -11.29
N GLU A 280 -8.04 -9.47 -11.33
CA GLU A 280 -9.14 -10.12 -10.63
C GLU A 280 -8.99 -9.91 -9.12
N VAL A 281 -10.10 -9.58 -8.46
CA VAL A 281 -10.22 -9.69 -7.01
C VAL A 281 -11.06 -10.92 -6.70
N SER A 282 -10.55 -11.76 -5.80
CA SER A 282 -11.18 -13.00 -5.37
C SER A 282 -11.01 -13.18 -3.87
N ALA A 283 -11.69 -14.16 -3.28
CA ALA A 283 -11.51 -14.53 -1.88
C ALA A 283 -10.93 -15.94 -1.78
N SER A 284 -9.82 -16.09 -1.07
CA SER A 284 -9.08 -17.34 -0.94
C SER A 284 -8.97 -17.79 0.51
N SER A 285 -8.97 -19.10 0.76
CA SER A 285 -8.69 -19.67 2.08
C SER A 285 -7.20 -19.63 2.44
N MET A 286 -6.34 -19.33 1.46
CA MET A 286 -4.89 -19.27 1.64
C MET A 286 -4.47 -17.93 2.25
N ARG A 287 -3.63 -18.00 3.29
CA ARG A 287 -2.93 -16.84 3.87
C ARG A 287 -1.53 -16.78 3.30
N ASP A 288 -1.29 -15.84 2.39
CA ASP A 288 0.01 -15.54 1.78
C ASP A 288 0.16 -14.04 1.52
N ASP A 289 1.19 -13.64 0.77
CA ASP A 289 1.50 -12.23 0.50
C ASP A 289 0.48 -11.58 -0.46
N GLU A 290 -0.20 -12.37 -1.31
CA GLU A 290 -1.25 -11.93 -2.25
C GLU A 290 -2.58 -11.57 -1.55
N THR A 291 -2.62 -11.72 -0.22
CA THR A 291 -3.76 -11.32 0.63
C THR A 291 -3.44 -10.12 1.50
N LEU A 292 -2.26 -9.50 1.33
CA LEU A 292 -1.84 -8.33 2.08
C LEU A 292 -2.32 -7.05 1.40
N TRP A 293 -2.94 -6.18 2.20
CA TRP A 293 -3.45 -4.88 1.78
C TRP A 293 -3.05 -3.81 2.79
N PHE A 294 -3.12 -2.54 2.40
CA PHE A 294 -3.01 -1.42 3.33
C PHE A 294 -3.87 -0.24 2.87
N ALA A 295 -4.14 0.69 3.78
CA ALA A 295 -4.86 1.92 3.51
C ALA A 295 -4.00 3.12 3.91
N GLY A 296 -3.25 3.68 2.97
CA GLY A 296 -2.46 4.91 3.17
C GLY A 296 -3.03 6.14 2.45
N GLU A 297 -3.84 5.90 1.40
CA GLU A 297 -4.40 6.92 0.53
C GLU A 297 -5.90 7.07 0.81
N GLY A 298 -6.40 8.29 0.92
CA GLY A 298 -7.80 8.52 1.25
C GLY A 298 -8.08 9.89 1.82
N ILE A 299 -9.35 10.11 2.14
CA ILE A 299 -9.86 11.21 2.94
C ILE A 299 -10.25 10.61 4.29
N TYR A 300 -9.51 10.99 5.33
CA TYR A 300 -9.69 10.44 6.67
C TYR A 300 -10.47 11.42 7.52
N VAL A 301 -11.45 10.91 8.25
CA VAL A 301 -12.24 11.67 9.23
C VAL A 301 -11.62 11.48 10.60
N THR A 302 -11.59 12.53 11.42
CA THR A 302 -11.15 12.47 12.81
C THR A 302 -12.23 13.07 13.71
N GLU A 303 -12.22 12.73 14.99
CA GLU A 303 -13.19 13.20 16.00
C GLU A 303 -13.06 14.70 16.32
#